data_AF-A0A9W9Y9G9-F1
#
_entry.id   AF-A0A9W9Y9G9-F1
#
_cell.length_a   1.000
_cell.length_b   1.000
_cell.length_c   1.000
_cell.angle_alpha   90.00
_cell.angle_beta   90.00
_cell.angle_gamma   90.00
#
_symmetry.space_group_name_H-M   'P 1'
#
loop_
_entity.id
_entity.type
_entity.pdbx_description
1 polymer ?
#
loop_
_entity_poly.entity_id
_entity_poly.type
_entity_poly.pdbx_seq_one_letter_code
_entity_poly.pdbx_strand_id
1 'polypeptide(L)'
;MAFMALSPLQLQTATNYEEFNVFLIKIADEITEEEVIKMKFLCQEPNNNLPRGKLDPIKEPRELLNFLRKRGKIWPEDVTYLIWLLENVGNIQLAASISERGKNMNVVVVCTCWQ
;
A
#
# COMPACT_ATOMS: atom_id res chain seq x y z
N MET A 1 6.56 -32.61 16.16
CA MET A 1 6.48 -31.35 15.39
C MET A 1 5.11 -30.75 15.68
N ALA A 2 5.04 -29.63 16.40
CA ALA A 2 3.76 -29.00 16.72
C ALA A 2 3.29 -28.18 15.52
N PHE A 3 2.14 -28.54 14.96
CA PHE A 3 1.44 -27.74 13.96
C PHE A 3 0.83 -26.54 14.72
N MET A 4 1.46 -25.37 14.67
CA MET A 4 0.86 -24.16 15.21
C MET A 4 -0.28 -23.74 14.27
N ALA A 5 -1.50 -24.15 14.58
CA ALA A 5 -2.68 -23.62 13.92
C ALA A 5 -2.83 -22.13 14.29
N LEU A 6 -2.97 -21.27 13.29
CA LEU A 6 -3.20 -19.84 13.48
C LEU A 6 -4.56 -19.64 14.19
N SER A 7 -4.63 -18.68 15.11
CA SER A 7 -5.90 -18.30 15.73
C SER A 7 -6.82 -17.60 14.71
N PRO A 8 -8.15 -17.57 14.93
CA PRO A 8 -9.07 -16.89 14.01
C PRO A 8 -8.70 -15.42 13.70
N LEU A 9 -8.19 -14.68 14.69
CA LEU A 9 -7.73 -13.30 14.51
C LEU A 9 -6.45 -13.23 13.66
N GLN A 10 -5.54 -14.20 13.81
CA GLN A 10 -4.33 -14.31 12.98
C GLN A 10 -4.68 -14.69 11.54
N LEU A 11 -5.72 -15.50 11.34
CA LEU A 11 -6.22 -15.85 10.01
C LEU A 11 -6.82 -14.63 9.32
N GLN A 12 -7.68 -13.86 10.01
CA GLN A 12 -8.31 -12.65 9.46
C GLN A 12 -7.30 -11.56 9.11
N THR A 13 -6.28 -11.36 9.95
CA THR A 13 -5.20 -10.41 9.65
C THR A 13 -4.37 -10.88 8.45
N ALA A 14 -4.05 -12.18 8.38
CA ALA A 14 -3.34 -12.73 7.22
C ALA A 14 -4.12 -12.57 5.91
N THR A 15 -5.43 -12.82 5.91
CA THR A 15 -6.28 -12.62 4.72
C THR A 15 -6.36 -11.16 4.31
N ASN A 16 -6.50 -10.22 5.26
CA ASN A 16 -6.48 -8.79 4.97
C ASN A 16 -5.16 -8.34 4.33
N TYR A 17 -4.04 -8.90 4.78
CA TYR A 17 -2.73 -8.59 4.20
C TYR A 17 -2.53 -9.20 2.81
N GLU A 18 -3.06 -10.39 2.52
CA GLU A 18 -3.05 -10.96 1.17
C GLU A 18 -3.88 -10.14 0.20
N GLU A 19 -5.12 -9.78 0.58
CA GLU A 19 -5.99 -8.92 -0.21
C GLU A 19 -5.34 -7.57 -0.49
N PHE A 20 -4.70 -6.98 0.53
CA PHE A 20 -3.94 -5.75 0.37
C PHE A 20 -2.74 -5.91 -0.57
N ASN A 21 -2.02 -7.03 -0.53
CA ASN A 21 -0.92 -7.28 -1.47
C ASN A 21 -1.44 -7.37 -2.92
N VAL A 22 -2.58 -8.03 -3.14
CA VAL A 22 -3.24 -8.09 -4.46
C VAL A 22 -3.69 -6.69 -4.90
N PHE A 23 -4.21 -5.88 -3.98
CA PHE A 23 -4.55 -4.49 -4.24
C PHE A 23 -3.33 -3.67 -4.67
N LEU A 24 -2.22 -3.74 -3.94
CA LEU A 24 -0.98 -3.04 -4.29
C LEU A 24 -0.42 -3.49 -5.64
N ILE A 25 -0.54 -4.77 -5.98
CA ILE A 25 -0.14 -5.29 -7.30
C ILE A 25 -0.93 -4.60 -8.42
N LYS A 26 -2.27 -4.50 -8.29
CA LYS A 26 -3.12 -3.85 -9.28
C LYS A 26 -2.79 -2.36 -9.42
N ILE A 27 -2.57 -1.67 -8.30
CA ILE A 27 -2.19 -0.25 -8.33
C ILE A 27 -0.82 -0.04 -8.97
N ALA A 28 0.13 -0.93 -8.71
CA ALA A 28 1.46 -0.84 -9.31
C ALA A 28 1.43 -0.94 -10.84
N ASP A 29 0.49 -1.71 -11.42
CA ASP A 29 0.30 -1.82 -12.87
C ASP A 29 -0.28 -0.54 -13.50
N GLU A 30 -0.86 0.36 -12.69
CA GLU A 30 -1.41 1.65 -13.12
C GLU A 30 -0.41 2.82 -12.92
N ILE A 31 0.80 2.55 -12.42
CA ILE A 31 1.85 3.56 -12.16
C ILE A 31 2.98 3.42 -13.18
N THR A 32 3.38 4.53 -13.79
CA THR A 32 4.48 4.60 -14.75
C THR A 32 5.85 4.71 -14.07
N GLU A 33 6.91 4.32 -14.77
CA GLU A 33 8.29 4.49 -14.28
C GLU A 33 8.65 5.97 -13.99
N GLU A 34 8.14 6.91 -14.80
CA GLU A 34 8.35 8.34 -14.60
C GLU A 34 7.72 8.83 -13.29
N GLU A 35 6.53 8.34 -12.95
CA GLU A 35 5.87 8.63 -11.69
C GLU A 35 6.64 8.02 -10.51
N VAL A 36 7.20 6.80 -10.65
CA VAL A 36 8.07 6.20 -9.62
C VAL A 36 9.26 7.11 -9.33
N ILE A 37 9.91 7.65 -10.36
CA ILE A 37 11.04 8.58 -10.19
C ILE A 37 10.60 9.81 -9.39
N LYS A 38 9.48 10.43 -9.75
CA LYS A 38 8.95 11.61 -9.04
C LYS A 38 8.55 11.28 -7.59
N MET A 39 7.87 10.15 -7.38
CA MET A 39 7.47 9.69 -6.03
C MET A 39 8.67 9.42 -5.14
N LYS A 40 9.78 8.90 -5.70
CA LYS A 40 11.02 8.70 -4.94
C LYS A 40 11.57 10.01 -4.42
N PHE A 41 11.57 11.08 -5.22
CA PHE A 41 12.00 12.40 -4.77
C PHE A 41 11.14 12.89 -3.60
N LEU A 42 9.82 12.73 -3.67
CA LEU A 42 8.91 13.06 -2.56
C LEU A 42 9.18 12.21 -1.31
N CYS A 43 9.45 10.91 -1.48
CA CYS A 43 9.81 10.02 -0.37
C CYS A 43 11.10 10.42 0.35
N GLN A 44 12.01 11.16 -0.31
CA GLN A 44 13.28 11.61 0.25
C GLN A 44 13.18 12.91 1.07
N GLU A 45 11.99 13.52 1.14
CA GLU A 45 11.78 14.72 1.96
C GLU A 45 12.10 14.47 3.43
N PRO A 46 12.70 15.45 4.14
CA PRO A 46 13.21 15.27 5.51
C PRO A 46 12.16 14.76 6.50
N ASN A 47 10.90 15.15 6.31
CA ASN A 47 9.79 14.83 7.21
C ASN A 47 9.26 13.39 7.04
N ASN A 48 9.68 12.68 5.97
CA ASN A 48 9.16 11.36 5.65
C ASN A 48 9.88 10.21 6.37
N ASN A 49 11.01 10.45 7.06
CA ASN A 49 11.74 9.43 7.83
C ASN A 49 12.08 8.15 7.03
N LEU A 50 12.29 8.27 5.71
CA LEU A 50 12.66 7.15 4.84
C LEU A 50 14.17 7.17 4.54
N PRO A 51 14.87 6.03 4.65
CA PRO A 51 16.31 5.98 4.39
C PRO A 51 16.60 6.13 2.88
N ARG A 52 17.19 7.27 2.51
CA ARG A 52 17.48 7.63 1.10
C ARG A 52 18.21 6.53 0.33
N GLY A 53 19.27 5.95 0.91
CA GLY A 53 20.07 4.93 0.24
C GLY A 53 19.32 3.62 -0.10
N LYS A 54 18.12 3.39 0.44
CA LYS A 54 17.28 2.24 0.09
C LYS A 54 16.19 2.57 -0.95
N LEU A 55 15.94 3.85 -1.22
CA LEU A 55 15.01 4.32 -2.25
C LEU A 55 15.70 4.38 -3.62
N ASP A 56 16.96 4.81 -3.66
CA ASP A 56 17.71 5.03 -4.91
C ASP A 56 17.71 3.85 -5.89
N PRO A 57 17.89 2.57 -5.47
CA PRO A 57 17.91 1.46 -6.43
C PRO A 57 16.53 1.06 -6.97
N ILE A 58 15.44 1.55 -6.37
CA ILE A 58 14.07 1.18 -6.77
C ILE A 58 13.76 1.78 -8.13
N LYS A 59 13.34 0.94 -9.09
CA LYS A 59 12.93 1.37 -10.44
C LYS A 59 11.48 0.99 -10.75
N GLU A 60 11.02 -0.12 -10.18
CA GLU A 60 9.72 -0.68 -10.47
C GLU A 60 8.65 -0.16 -9.50
N PRO A 61 7.41 0.14 -9.97
CA PRO A 61 6.33 0.55 -9.10
C PRO A 61 6.03 -0.46 -7.98
N ARG A 62 6.06 -1.75 -8.32
CA ARG A 62 5.85 -2.85 -7.37
C ARG A 62 6.88 -2.84 -6.23
N GLU A 63 8.14 -2.55 -6.56
CA GLU A 63 9.21 -2.44 -5.57
C GLU A 63 9.01 -1.24 -4.66
N LEU A 64 8.60 -0.09 -5.21
CA LEU A 64 8.29 1.12 -4.44
C LEU A 64 7.15 0.87 -3.44
N LEU A 65 6.03 0.33 -3.89
CA LEU A 65 4.88 0.07 -3.01
C LEU A 65 5.22 -0.95 -1.91
N ASN A 66 5.96 -2.01 -2.25
CA ASN A 66 6.42 -2.98 -1.27
C ASN A 66 7.40 -2.34 -0.25
N PHE A 67 8.25 -1.42 -0.69
CA PHE A 67 9.12 -0.66 0.21
C PHE A 67 8.31 0.20 1.18
N LEU A 68 7.32 0.95 0.70
CA LEU A 68 6.44 1.77 1.54
C LEU A 68 5.69 0.92 2.58
N ARG A 69 5.15 -0.23 2.16
CA ARG A 69 4.48 -1.18 3.06
C ARG A 69 5.42 -1.72 4.13
N LYS A 70 6.63 -2.19 3.75
CA LYS A 70 7.64 -2.68 4.69
C LYS A 70 8.14 -1.61 5.67
N ARG A 71 7.98 -0.33 5.31
CA ARG A 71 8.30 0.81 6.17
C ARG A 71 7.11 1.29 7.00
N GLY A 72 5.96 0.63 6.90
CA GLY A 72 4.74 1.02 7.59
C GLY A 72 4.26 2.40 7.16
N LYS A 73 4.52 2.82 5.92
CA LYS A 73 3.98 4.05 5.34
C LYS A 73 2.59 3.85 4.77
N ILE A 74 2.29 2.62 4.38
CA ILE A 74 0.99 2.18 3.91
C ILE A 74 0.69 0.80 4.48
N TRP A 75 -0.57 0.55 4.80
CA TRP A 75 -1.08 -0.73 5.29
C TRP A 75 -2.59 -0.81 4.98
N PRO A 76 -3.27 -1.95 5.19
CA PRO A 76 -4.65 -2.15 4.72
C PRO A 76 -5.63 -1.06 5.17
N GLU A 77 -5.48 -0.55 6.39
CA GLU A 77 -6.34 0.47 6.97
C GLU A 77 -5.92 1.92 6.65
N ASP A 78 -4.69 2.13 6.16
CA ASP A 78 -4.18 3.48 5.79
C ASP A 78 -3.34 3.46 4.51
N VAL A 79 -3.91 4.03 3.46
CA VAL A 79 -3.26 4.25 2.16
C VAL A 79 -3.07 5.74 1.85
N THR A 80 -3.27 6.62 2.84
CA THR A 80 -3.27 8.09 2.68
C THR A 80 -1.94 8.59 2.11
N TYR A 81 -0.83 8.01 2.55
CA TYR A 81 0.50 8.39 2.05
C TYR A 81 0.66 8.07 0.55
N LEU A 82 0.10 6.95 0.06
CA LEU A 82 0.13 6.61 -1.36
C LEU A 82 -0.77 7.55 -2.19
N ILE A 83 -1.95 7.90 -1.67
CA ILE A 83 -2.84 8.88 -2.30
C ILE A 83 -2.11 10.22 -2.44
N TRP A 84 -1.48 10.71 -1.36
CA TRP A 84 -0.71 11.94 -1.38
C TRP A 84 0.43 11.91 -2.41
N LEU A 85 1.18 10.80 -2.50
CA LEU A 85 2.23 10.64 -3.51
C LEU A 85 1.66 10.74 -4.93
N LEU A 86 0.55 10.06 -5.22
CA LEU A 86 -0.09 10.05 -6.53
C LEU A 86 -0.61 11.43 -6.94
N GLU A 87 -1.25 12.15 -6.03
CA GLU A 87 -1.72 13.52 -6.26
C GLU A 87 -0.54 14.45 -6.60
N ASN A 88 0.56 14.36 -5.86
CA ASN A 88 1.73 15.23 -6.04
C ASN A 88 2.54 14.92 -7.31
N VAL A 89 2.44 13.70 -7.86
CA VAL A 89 3.03 13.39 -9.19
C VAL A 89 2.08 13.65 -10.35
N GLY A 90 0.84 14.05 -10.08
CA GLY A 90 -0.18 14.42 -11.07
C GLY A 90 -1.16 13.29 -11.44
N ASN A 91 -1.06 12.12 -10.81
CA ASN A 91 -1.95 10.98 -11.07
C ASN A 91 -3.22 11.03 -10.19
N ILE A 92 -3.98 12.12 -10.38
CA ILE A 92 -5.17 12.43 -9.58
C ILE A 92 -6.26 11.37 -9.76
N GLN A 93 -6.38 10.79 -10.96
CA GLN A 93 -7.39 9.77 -11.25
C GLN A 93 -7.13 8.48 -10.47
N LEU A 94 -5.89 8.00 -10.43
CA LEU A 94 -5.52 6.82 -9.66
C LEU A 94 -5.66 7.08 -8.15
N ALA A 95 -5.25 8.26 -7.68
CA ALA A 95 -5.44 8.68 -6.29
C ALA A 95 -6.93 8.65 -5.87
N ALA A 96 -7.82 9.20 -6.70
CA ALA A 96 -9.26 9.16 -6.46
C ALA A 96 -9.79 7.72 -6.46
N SER A 97 -9.37 6.89 -7.42
CA SER A 97 -9.79 5.50 -7.49
C SER A 97 -9.34 4.69 -6.26
N ILE A 98 -8.12 4.92 -5.76
CA ILE A 98 -7.63 4.30 -4.52
C ILE A 98 -8.44 4.76 -3.31
N SER A 99 -8.77 6.05 -3.22
CA SER A 99 -9.59 6.60 -2.13
C SER A 99 -10.98 5.95 -2.07
N GLU A 100 -11.57 5.66 -3.23
CA GLU A 100 -12.84 4.93 -3.33
C GLU A 100 -12.69 3.44 -3.00
N ARG A 101 -11.67 2.77 -3.58
CA ARG A 101 -11.40 1.33 -3.35
C ARG A 101 -11.02 1.04 -1.89
N GLY A 102 -10.26 1.92 -1.25
CA GLY A 102 -9.82 1.79 0.15
C GLY A 102 -10.98 1.86 1.16
N LYS A 103 -12.04 2.62 0.85
CA LYS A 103 -13.27 2.63 1.67
C LYS A 103 -13.97 1.27 1.66
N ASN A 104 -13.96 0.58 0.53
CA ASN A 104 -14.61 -0.73 0.38
C ASN A 104 -13.84 -1.86 1.09
N MET A 105 -12.52 -1.75 1.22
CA MET A 105 -11.71 -2.73 1.97
C MET A 105 -12.01 -2.68 3.48
N ASN A 106 -12.41 -1.52 4.01
CA ASN A 106 -12.92 -1.38 5.38
C ASN A 106 -14.33 -1.96 5.59
N VAL A 107 -15.15 -2.09 4.53
CA VAL A 107 -16.53 -2.63 4.64
C VAL A 107 -16.53 -4.17 4.75
N VAL A 108 -15.55 -4.85 4.15
CA VAL A 108 -15.44 -6.31 4.22
C VAL A 108 -15.12 -6.79 5.65
N VAL A 109 -14.47 -5.95 6.47
CA VAL A 109 -14.13 -6.27 7.87
C VAL A 109 -15.36 -6.18 8.81
N VAL A 110 -16.44 -5.47 8.43
CA VAL A 110 -17.62 -5.29 9.30
C VAL A 110 -18.77 -6.25 8.98
N CYS A 111 -18.68 -7.09 7.93
CA CYS A 111 -19.83 -7.86 7.44
C CYS A 111 -19.79 -9.39 7.64
N THR A 112 -19.06 -9.93 8.63
CA THR A 112 -19.20 -11.36 9.01
C THR A 112 -19.83 -11.62 10.38
N CYS A 113 -20.62 -10.68 10.89
CA CYS A 113 -21.71 -10.87 11.86
C CYS A 113 -22.66 -9.69 11.55
N TRP A 114 -23.90 -9.82 11.09
CA TRP A 114 -25.04 -10.55 11.63
C TRP A 114 -26.01 -10.89 10.48
N GLN A 115 -26.28 -12.18 10.26
CA GLN A 115 -27.60 -12.84 10.17
C GLN A 115 -27.42 -14.27 9.68
#